data_AF-A0A453NTV0-F1
#
_entry.id   AF-A0A453NTV0-F1
#
_cell.length_a   1.000
_cell.length_b   1.000
_cell.length_c   1.000
_cell.angle_alpha   90.00
_cell.angle_beta   90.00
_cell.angle_gamma   90.00
#
_symmetry.space_group_name_H-M   'P 1'
#
loop_
_entity.id
_entity.type
_entity.pdbx_description
1 polymer ?
#
loop_
_entity_poly.entity_id
_entity_poly.type
_entity_poly.pdbx_seq_one_letter_code
_entity_poly.pdbx_strand_id
1 'polypeptide(L)'
;LSLSASNLGDQEYFFKSNPIVVVYSSNDGALEEIGRTEVIVNSSSPSWNAKIILQYQFEVLQPLVFHIYDIDPQFHEVGEKMLKLEEQQFLGEAICNLSDVITKQNRLFTLKLGVSEHNLPNPSKFGELTVQAEESAGSKALMEMVFHCSDLEIKDLLSKSDPFLLISRMSENGTPVPICKTEVRKNDLNPKWKPVIMNLQQENPLMIECFNFSSNGKHDLVGKIVKSVAELENMYHSGNGENFFVPASNAHDCHSKEVLKSQVYVEKYLENSRHTFIDYISAGCQLNLMVAIDYTASNGNPRLPDSLHYIDPSGRPNAYQRVGN
;
A
#
# COMPACT_ATOMS: atom_id res chain seq x y z
N LEU A 1 -9.41 -2.50 8.52
CA LEU A 1 -10.60 -1.90 9.15
C LEU A 1 -11.14 -2.84 10.22
N SER A 2 -11.49 -2.30 11.38
CA SER A 2 -12.25 -2.98 12.44
C SER A 2 -13.67 -2.46 12.44
N LEU A 3 -14.65 -3.33 12.69
CA LEU A 3 -16.07 -2.99 12.61
C LEU A 3 -16.76 -3.27 13.94
N SER A 4 -17.69 -2.40 14.30
CA SER A 4 -18.64 -2.60 15.40
C SER A 4 -19.95 -1.93 15.06
N ALA A 5 -21.07 -2.37 15.63
CA ALA A 5 -22.35 -1.72 15.46
C ALA A 5 -23.04 -1.53 16.80
N SER A 6 -24.06 -0.68 16.82
CA SER A 6 -24.91 -0.45 17.98
C SER A 6 -26.35 -0.24 17.55
N ASN A 7 -27.27 -0.55 18.47
CA ASN A 7 -28.70 -0.39 18.26
C ASN A 7 -29.23 -1.11 17.01
N LEU A 8 -28.66 -2.28 16.68
CA LEU A 8 -29.18 -3.13 15.60
C LEU A 8 -30.50 -3.79 16.01
N GLY A 9 -31.47 -3.81 15.09
CA GLY A 9 -32.78 -4.43 15.29
C GLY A 9 -33.80 -3.52 15.99
N ASP A 10 -35.08 -3.92 15.96
CA ASP A 10 -36.16 -3.16 16.60
C ASP A 10 -36.11 -3.32 18.13
N GLN A 11 -35.69 -2.25 18.82
CA GLN A 11 -35.58 -2.21 20.28
C GLN A 11 -36.92 -2.37 20.99
N GLU A 12 -38.06 -2.17 20.30
CA GLU A 12 -39.39 -2.29 20.88
C GLU A 12 -39.77 -3.75 21.20
N TYR A 13 -39.12 -4.74 20.56
CA TYR A 13 -39.51 -6.15 20.67
C TYR A 13 -38.51 -7.06 21.42
N PHE A 14 -37.43 -6.52 22.00
CA PHE A 14 -36.39 -7.27 22.73
C PHE A 14 -35.71 -8.43 21.96
N PHE A 15 -35.93 -8.57 20.64
CA PHE A 15 -35.25 -9.57 19.84
C PHE A 15 -33.82 -9.13 19.55
N LYS A 16 -32.86 -10.01 19.85
CA LYS A 16 -31.46 -9.80 19.51
C LYS A 16 -31.17 -10.45 18.16
N SER A 17 -30.49 -9.71 17.30
CA SER A 17 -30.04 -10.22 15.99
C SER A 17 -28.77 -11.07 16.11
N ASN A 18 -28.47 -11.79 15.03
CA ASN A 18 -27.22 -12.50 14.80
C ASN A 18 -26.43 -11.81 13.69
N PRO A 19 -25.86 -10.61 13.95
CA PRO A 19 -25.40 -9.76 12.87
C PRO A 19 -24.07 -10.21 12.25
N ILE A 20 -24.00 -10.09 10.93
CA ILE A 20 -22.79 -10.15 10.10
C ILE A 20 -22.68 -8.86 9.28
N VAL A 21 -21.46 -8.41 8.99
CA VAL A 21 -21.21 -7.33 8.01
C VAL A 21 -20.53 -7.90 6.78
N VAL A 22 -21.04 -7.53 5.60
CA VAL A 22 -20.40 -7.76 4.31
C VAL A 22 -19.96 -6.41 3.77
N VAL A 23 -18.70 -6.33 3.34
CA VAL A 23 -18.07 -5.09 2.87
C VAL A 23 -17.75 -5.21 1.40
N TYR A 24 -18.17 -4.21 0.65
CA TYR A 24 -17.95 -4.09 -0.78
C TYR A 24 -17.12 -2.85 -1.09
N SER A 25 -16.23 -2.95 -2.09
CA SER A 25 -15.74 -1.77 -2.81
C SER A 25 -16.68 -1.47 -3.96
N SER A 26 -17.00 -0.19 -4.18
CA SER A 26 -17.79 0.26 -5.33
C SER A 26 -16.92 0.93 -6.37
N ASN A 27 -16.85 0.34 -7.56
CA ASN A 27 -16.18 0.92 -8.73
C ASN A 27 -17.23 1.13 -9.83
N ASP A 28 -17.49 2.38 -10.21
CA ASP A 28 -18.50 2.74 -11.22
C ASP A 28 -19.89 2.11 -11.00
N GLY A 29 -20.29 1.95 -9.74
CA GLY A 29 -21.58 1.37 -9.34
C GLY A 29 -21.59 -0.17 -9.28
N ALA A 30 -20.54 -0.85 -9.74
CA ALA A 30 -20.38 -2.28 -9.52
C ALA A 30 -19.85 -2.54 -8.10
N LEU A 31 -20.50 -3.44 -7.36
CA LEU A 31 -20.07 -3.87 -6.03
C LEU A 31 -19.21 -5.12 -6.12
N GLU A 32 -17.99 -5.04 -5.60
CA GLU A 32 -17.08 -6.16 -5.43
C GLU A 32 -16.92 -6.46 -3.94
N GLU A 33 -17.25 -7.68 -3.51
CA GLU A 33 -17.10 -8.07 -2.11
C GLU A 33 -15.62 -8.19 -1.75
N ILE A 34 -15.17 -7.35 -0.80
CA ILE A 34 -13.77 -7.33 -0.33
C ILE A 34 -13.60 -8.07 1.01
N GLY A 35 -14.69 -8.42 1.68
CA GLY A 35 -14.67 -9.29 2.84
C GLY A 35 -15.98 -9.30 3.63
N ARG A 36 -16.08 -10.25 4.55
CA ARG A 36 -17.19 -10.40 5.49
C ARG A 36 -16.67 -10.73 6.88
N THR A 37 -17.43 -10.36 7.91
CA THR A 37 -17.10 -10.68 9.31
C THR A 37 -17.58 -12.07 9.71
N GLU A 38 -17.22 -12.50 10.92
CA GLU A 38 -17.92 -13.59 11.59
C GLU A 38 -19.37 -13.20 11.95
N VAL A 39 -20.21 -14.20 12.24
CA VAL A 39 -21.55 -13.99 12.81
C VAL A 39 -21.44 -13.84 14.33
N ILE A 40 -22.02 -12.79 14.90
CA ILE A 40 -22.13 -12.64 16.36
C ILE A 40 -23.53 -13.00 16.79
N VAL A 41 -23.70 -14.06 17.56
CA VAL A 41 -25.02 -14.55 17.97
C VAL A 41 -25.63 -13.66 19.07
N ASN A 42 -26.93 -13.36 18.96
CA ASN A 42 -27.73 -12.67 19.97
C ASN A 42 -27.10 -11.35 20.47
N SER A 43 -26.78 -10.43 19.55
CA SER A 43 -26.24 -9.10 19.88
C SER A 43 -26.88 -7.98 19.06
N SER A 44 -27.31 -6.92 19.76
CA SER A 44 -27.72 -5.64 19.16
C SER A 44 -26.58 -4.62 19.11
N SER A 45 -25.41 -4.95 19.68
CA SER A 45 -24.22 -4.10 19.68
C SER A 45 -22.95 -4.93 19.46
N PRO A 46 -22.82 -5.58 18.29
CA PRO A 46 -21.70 -6.45 17.97
C PRO A 46 -20.38 -5.68 17.83
N SER A 47 -19.28 -6.34 18.20
CA SER A 47 -17.93 -5.92 17.87
C SER A 47 -17.21 -7.11 17.24
N TRP A 48 -16.92 -7.03 15.94
CA TRP A 48 -16.34 -8.12 15.18
C TRP A 48 -14.81 -8.14 15.28
N ASN A 49 -14.26 -9.35 15.40
CA ASN A 49 -12.83 -9.61 15.41
C ASN A 49 -12.25 -9.60 14.00
N ALA A 50 -13.00 -10.07 13.00
CA ALA A 50 -12.56 -10.05 11.61
C ALA A 50 -12.16 -8.64 11.17
N LYS A 51 -11.01 -8.55 10.49
CA LYS A 51 -10.47 -7.31 9.94
C LYS A 51 -10.60 -7.33 8.43
N ILE A 52 -11.12 -6.24 7.87
CA ILE A 52 -11.14 -6.04 6.41
C ILE A 52 -9.83 -5.37 6.02
N ILE A 53 -9.00 -6.06 5.24
CA ILE A 53 -7.69 -5.58 4.79
C ILE A 53 -7.82 -5.06 3.37
N LEU A 54 -7.41 -3.81 3.15
CA LEU A 54 -7.42 -3.17 1.84
C LEU A 54 -6.28 -2.15 1.74
N GLN A 55 -5.86 -1.87 0.50
CA GLN A 55 -4.83 -0.88 0.22
C GLN A 55 -5.45 0.51 0.10
N TYR A 56 -4.85 1.50 0.75
CA TYR A 56 -5.21 2.90 0.57
C TYR A 56 -4.47 3.51 -0.62
N GLN A 57 -5.20 4.16 -1.52
CA GLN A 57 -4.71 4.89 -2.68
C GLN A 57 -5.17 6.34 -2.55
N PHE A 58 -4.23 7.26 -2.33
CA PHE A 58 -4.54 8.66 -2.07
C PHE A 58 -5.19 9.35 -3.28
N GLU A 59 -4.80 8.92 -4.48
CA GLU A 59 -5.20 9.46 -5.77
C GLU A 59 -6.55 8.94 -6.29
N VAL A 60 -7.17 7.98 -5.59
CA VAL A 60 -8.43 7.35 -5.99
C VAL A 60 -9.48 7.53 -4.91
N LEU A 61 -10.70 7.91 -5.29
CA LEU A 61 -11.85 7.79 -4.40
C LEU A 61 -12.16 6.30 -4.25
N GLN A 62 -12.16 5.81 -3.01
CA GLN A 62 -12.41 4.41 -2.70
C GLN A 62 -13.72 4.29 -1.89
N PRO A 63 -14.90 4.26 -2.54
CA PRO A 63 -16.17 4.09 -1.86
C PRO A 63 -16.30 2.67 -1.31
N LEU A 64 -16.73 2.59 -0.06
CA LEU A 64 -17.01 1.35 0.66
C LEU A 64 -18.50 1.29 0.98
N VAL A 65 -19.10 0.13 0.72
CA VAL A 65 -20.49 -0.17 1.05
C VAL A 65 -20.51 -1.29 2.07
N PHE A 66 -21.22 -1.07 3.17
CA PHE A 66 -21.33 -2.01 4.27
C PHE A 66 -22.77 -2.48 4.36
N HIS A 67 -23.01 -3.77 4.11
CA HIS A 67 -24.32 -4.41 4.27
C HIS A 67 -24.32 -5.24 5.53
N ILE A 68 -25.36 -5.05 6.35
CA ILE A 68 -25.53 -5.81 7.59
C ILE A 68 -26.73 -6.74 7.42
N TYR A 69 -26.53 -8.00 7.80
CA TYR A 69 -27.57 -9.03 7.78
C TYR A 69 -27.74 -9.65 9.16
N ASP A 70 -28.97 -10.03 9.47
CA ASP A 70 -29.33 -10.89 10.59
C ASP A 70 -29.40 -12.34 10.07
N ILE A 71 -28.51 -13.19 10.58
CA ILE A 71 -28.41 -14.59 10.15
C ILE A 71 -29.45 -15.42 10.88
N ASP A 72 -30.25 -16.17 10.11
CA ASP A 72 -31.23 -17.09 10.68
C ASP A 72 -30.50 -18.14 11.55
N PRO A 73 -30.97 -18.40 12.79
CA PRO A 73 -30.43 -19.43 13.66
C PRO A 73 -30.16 -20.80 13.01
N GLN A 74 -30.93 -21.20 12.00
CA GLN A 74 -30.72 -22.46 11.29
C GLN A 74 -29.38 -22.53 10.52
N PHE A 75 -28.76 -21.38 10.24
CA PHE A 75 -27.49 -21.29 9.51
C PHE A 75 -26.28 -21.02 10.39
N HIS A 76 -26.40 -21.06 11.72
CA HIS A 76 -25.28 -20.76 12.64
C HIS A 76 -24.12 -21.76 12.53
N GLU A 77 -24.36 -22.98 12.04
CA GLU A 77 -23.29 -23.98 11.81
C GLU A 77 -22.67 -23.87 10.41
N VAL A 78 -23.21 -23.03 9.53
CA VAL A 78 -22.69 -22.82 8.17
C VAL A 78 -21.57 -21.79 8.23
N GLY A 79 -20.39 -22.16 7.72
CA GLY A 79 -19.26 -21.23 7.62
C GLY A 79 -19.62 -19.98 6.83
N GLU A 80 -19.10 -18.81 7.23
CA GLU A 80 -19.62 -17.51 6.80
C GLU A 80 -19.51 -17.28 5.29
N LYS A 81 -18.51 -17.90 4.66
CA LYS A 81 -18.30 -17.87 3.19
C LYS A 81 -19.35 -18.64 2.40
N MET A 82 -20.05 -19.59 3.04
CA MET A 82 -21.09 -20.41 2.43
C MET A 82 -22.50 -19.86 2.70
N LEU A 83 -22.63 -18.83 3.55
CA LEU A 83 -23.90 -18.15 3.79
C LEU A 83 -24.37 -17.44 2.52
N LYS A 84 -25.59 -17.77 2.10
CA LYS A 84 -26.29 -17.09 1.02
C LYS A 84 -27.06 -15.91 1.61
N LEU A 85 -26.63 -14.71 1.26
CA LEU A 85 -27.18 -13.45 1.82
C LEU A 85 -28.64 -13.22 1.45
N GLU A 86 -29.09 -13.75 0.30
CA GLU A 86 -30.48 -13.71 -0.16
C GLU A 86 -31.47 -14.48 0.75
N GLU A 87 -30.96 -15.45 1.52
CA GLU A 87 -31.74 -16.24 2.47
C GLU A 87 -31.73 -15.60 3.88
N GLN A 88 -31.08 -14.45 4.07
CA GLN A 88 -30.89 -13.78 5.37
C GLN A 88 -31.67 -12.46 5.42
N GLN A 89 -31.97 -11.99 6.63
CA GLN A 89 -32.67 -10.73 6.79
C GLN A 89 -31.71 -9.55 6.68
N PHE A 90 -31.95 -8.65 5.72
CA PHE A 90 -31.18 -7.41 5.60
C PHE A 90 -31.55 -6.42 6.72
N LEU A 91 -30.55 -5.92 7.45
CA LEU A 91 -30.72 -4.96 8.55
C LEU A 91 -30.45 -3.52 8.12
N GLY A 92 -29.51 -3.29 7.21
CA GLY A 92 -29.20 -1.95 6.72
C GLY A 92 -27.89 -1.83 5.96
N GLU A 93 -27.71 -0.65 5.39
CA GLU A 93 -26.56 -0.21 4.60
C GLU A 93 -25.92 1.03 5.20
N ALA A 94 -24.59 1.08 5.16
CA ALA A 94 -23.82 2.31 5.32
C ALA A 94 -22.85 2.46 4.14
N ILE A 95 -22.63 3.70 3.71
CA ILE A 95 -21.71 4.04 2.62
C ILE A 95 -20.77 5.14 3.11
N CYS A 96 -19.47 4.97 2.88
CA CYS A 96 -18.48 6.05 3.05
C CYS A 96 -17.29 5.84 2.13
N ASN A 97 -16.50 6.88 1.89
CA ASN A 97 -15.19 6.68 1.30
C ASN A 97 -14.20 6.21 2.37
N LEU A 98 -13.19 5.43 1.96
CA LEU A 98 -12.08 5.08 2.87
C LEU A 98 -11.41 6.35 3.44
N SER A 99 -11.31 7.42 2.65
CA SER A 99 -10.80 8.73 3.04
C SER A 99 -11.56 9.34 4.22
N ASP A 100 -12.87 9.12 4.34
CA ASP A 100 -13.71 9.66 5.41
C ASP A 100 -13.36 9.09 6.79
N VAL A 101 -12.81 7.86 6.82
CA VAL A 101 -12.39 7.17 8.06
C VAL A 101 -10.96 7.54 8.42
N ILE A 102 -10.03 7.41 7.48
CA ILE A 102 -8.59 7.59 7.73
C ILE A 102 -8.20 9.04 8.08
N THR A 103 -9.02 10.02 7.66
CA THR A 103 -8.77 11.44 7.92
C THR A 103 -9.28 11.89 9.30
N LYS A 104 -10.04 11.06 10.02
CA LYS A 104 -10.48 11.36 11.39
C LYS A 104 -9.31 11.25 12.35
N GLN A 105 -9.28 12.13 13.35
CA GLN A 105 -8.20 12.19 14.34
C GLN A 105 -8.03 10.88 15.12
N ASN A 106 -9.14 10.22 15.47
CA ASN A 106 -9.15 8.90 16.11
C ASN A 106 -9.33 7.74 15.11
N ARG A 107 -9.35 8.05 13.80
CA ARG A 107 -9.63 7.11 12.70
C ARG A 107 -10.89 6.27 12.92
N LEU A 108 -11.86 6.86 13.61
CA LEU A 108 -13.13 6.23 13.96
C LEU A 108 -14.24 7.03 13.27
N PHE A 109 -15.09 6.33 12.52
CA PHE A 109 -16.20 6.94 11.83
C PHE A 109 -17.49 6.15 12.06
N THR A 110 -18.50 6.82 12.61
CA THR A 110 -19.81 6.23 12.89
C THR A 110 -20.82 6.71 11.87
N LEU A 111 -21.46 5.76 11.21
CA LEU A 111 -22.44 5.94 10.14
C LEU A 111 -23.79 5.43 10.63
N LYS A 112 -24.85 6.16 10.33
CA LYS A 112 -26.22 5.67 10.53
C LYS A 112 -26.57 4.70 9.43
N LEU A 113 -27.23 3.60 9.79
CA LEU A 113 -27.68 2.63 8.82
C LEU A 113 -28.94 3.13 8.12
N GLY A 114 -28.94 3.05 6.79
CA GLY A 114 -30.09 3.30 5.93
C GLY A 114 -30.57 2.01 5.26
N VAL A 115 -31.65 2.09 4.50
CA VAL A 115 -32.10 1.01 3.61
C VAL A 115 -32.16 1.61 2.21
N SER A 116 -31.43 1.04 1.25
CA SER A 116 -31.43 1.54 -0.13
C SER A 116 -32.84 1.46 -0.73
N GLU A 117 -33.28 2.58 -1.27
CA GLU A 117 -34.49 2.87 -2.06
C GLU A 117 -35.46 1.71 -2.35
N HIS A 118 -36.34 1.37 -1.40
CA HIS A 118 -37.76 1.07 -1.66
C HIS A 118 -38.53 1.08 -0.31
N ASN A 119 -39.08 2.25 0.03
CA ASN A 119 -40.10 2.47 1.08
C ASN A 119 -39.76 2.01 2.51
N LEU A 120 -39.29 2.93 3.37
CA LEU A 120 -39.82 3.11 4.73
C LEU A 120 -39.36 4.47 5.35
N PRO A 121 -40.16 5.11 6.22
CA PRO A 121 -40.05 6.54 6.54
C PRO A 121 -39.21 6.88 7.80
N ASN A 122 -38.31 6.02 8.29
CA ASN A 122 -37.60 6.34 9.54
C ASN A 122 -36.12 5.88 9.58
N PRO A 123 -35.15 6.78 9.33
CA PRO A 123 -33.71 6.49 9.49
C PRO A 123 -33.28 6.20 10.93
N SER A 124 -34.15 6.39 11.93
CA SER A 124 -33.83 6.23 13.36
C SER A 124 -33.95 4.81 13.91
N LYS A 125 -34.35 3.82 13.10
CA LYS A 125 -34.64 2.44 13.56
C LYS A 125 -33.57 1.38 13.22
N PHE A 126 -32.56 1.70 12.41
CA PHE A 126 -31.69 0.66 11.82
C PHE A 126 -30.35 0.47 12.54
N GLY A 127 -30.02 1.34 13.51
CA GLY A 127 -28.77 1.30 14.25
C GLY A 127 -27.65 2.10 13.60
N GLU A 128 -26.45 1.95 14.14
CA GLU A 128 -25.24 2.66 13.70
C GLU A 128 -24.10 1.67 13.50
N LEU A 129 -23.34 1.84 12.42
CA LEU A 129 -22.09 1.12 12.16
C LEU A 129 -20.92 2.05 12.46
N THR A 130 -19.97 1.56 13.25
CA THR A 130 -18.70 2.23 13.53
C THR A 130 -17.56 1.50 12.84
N VAL A 131 -16.86 2.22 11.99
CA VAL A 131 -15.68 1.76 11.24
C VAL A 131 -14.44 2.39 11.85
N GLN A 132 -13.47 1.58 12.23
CA GLN A 132 -12.16 2.03 12.70
C GLN A 132 -11.06 1.63 11.71
N ALA A 133 -10.22 2.60 11.33
CA ALA A 133 -9.07 2.36 10.48
C ALA A 133 -7.77 2.35 11.29
N GLU A 134 -6.93 1.38 10.98
CA GLU A 134 -5.57 1.26 11.50
C GLU A 134 -4.65 0.93 10.34
N GLU A 135 -3.48 1.57 10.33
CA GLU A 135 -2.43 1.23 9.39
C GLU A 135 -1.71 -0.03 9.89
N SER A 136 -1.44 -0.98 8.99
CA SER A 136 -0.70 -2.19 9.35
C SER A 136 0.67 -1.82 9.93
N ALA A 137 1.07 -2.44 11.04
CA ALA A 137 2.34 -2.12 11.71
C ALA A 137 3.55 -2.22 10.77
N GLY A 138 3.50 -3.13 9.79
CA GLY A 138 4.56 -3.30 8.80
C GLY A 138 4.73 -2.10 7.86
N SER A 139 3.67 -1.35 7.52
CA SER A 139 3.77 -0.27 6.52
C SER A 139 4.56 0.95 7.00
N LYS A 140 4.72 1.07 8.33
CA LYS A 140 5.48 2.15 8.97
C LYS A 140 6.96 1.84 9.15
N ALA A 141 7.32 0.56 9.08
CA ALA A 141 8.65 0.09 9.41
C ALA A 141 9.62 0.39 8.26
N LEU A 142 10.66 1.15 8.57
CA LEU A 142 11.80 1.41 7.72
C LEU A 142 13.01 0.68 8.25
N MET A 143 13.79 0.19 7.30
CA MET A 143 15.12 -0.34 7.51
C MET A 143 16.15 0.68 7.07
N GLU A 144 17.06 1.06 7.97
CA GLU A 144 18.27 1.80 7.65
C GLU A 144 19.47 0.85 7.69
N MET A 145 20.16 0.71 6.57
CA MET A 145 21.38 -0.09 6.48
C MET A 145 22.57 0.73 6.00
N VAL A 146 23.75 0.45 6.56
CA VAL A 146 25.04 0.96 6.04
C VAL A 146 25.82 -0.22 5.50
N PHE A 147 26.09 -0.20 4.20
CA PHE A 147 26.92 -1.20 3.56
C PHE A 147 28.39 -0.76 3.52
N HIS A 148 29.28 -1.74 3.67
CA HIS A 148 30.66 -1.57 3.26
C HIS A 148 31.14 -2.81 2.51
N CYS A 149 32.18 -2.65 1.68
CA CYS A 149 32.84 -3.78 1.02
C CYS A 149 34.30 -3.87 1.44
N SER A 150 34.91 -5.04 1.19
CA SER A 150 36.35 -5.22 1.29
C SER A 150 36.90 -5.93 0.06
N ASP A 151 38.16 -5.63 -0.26
CA ASP A 151 38.94 -6.30 -1.31
C ASP A 151 38.20 -6.43 -2.65
N LEU A 152 37.61 -5.32 -3.13
CA LEU A 152 36.91 -5.30 -4.41
C LEU A 152 37.84 -5.66 -5.58
N GLU A 153 37.47 -6.67 -6.36
CA GLU A 153 38.21 -7.18 -7.51
C GLU A 153 37.76 -6.47 -8.79
N ILE A 154 38.28 -5.27 -9.01
CA ILE A 154 37.99 -4.48 -10.22
C ILE A 154 39.00 -4.88 -11.30
N LYS A 155 38.52 -5.61 -12.32
CA LYS A 155 39.36 -6.26 -13.34
C LYS A 155 40.19 -5.30 -14.20
N ASP A 156 39.73 -4.06 -14.38
CA ASP A 156 40.43 -3.09 -15.21
C ASP A 156 41.50 -2.31 -14.42
N LEU A 157 42.74 -2.79 -14.48
CA LEU A 157 43.95 -2.21 -13.87
C LEU A 157 44.26 -0.77 -14.32
N LEU A 158 43.62 -0.28 -15.38
CA LEU A 158 43.74 1.10 -15.89
C LEU A 158 42.53 1.97 -15.54
N SER A 159 41.45 1.37 -15.01
CA SER A 159 40.25 2.08 -14.60
C SER A 159 40.37 2.58 -13.17
N LYS A 160 39.74 3.72 -12.88
CA LYS A 160 39.58 4.18 -11.50
C LYS A 160 38.64 3.21 -10.78
N SER A 161 38.97 2.89 -9.54
CA SER A 161 38.14 2.06 -8.67
C SER A 161 37.06 2.91 -8.04
N ASP A 162 36.00 3.17 -8.79
CA ASP A 162 34.93 4.09 -8.40
C ASP A 162 33.61 3.33 -8.08
N PRO A 163 33.53 2.53 -7.01
CA PRO A 163 32.38 1.65 -6.80
C PRO A 163 31.11 2.34 -6.28
N PHE A 164 29.97 1.77 -6.65
CA PHE A 164 28.66 2.05 -6.07
C PHE A 164 27.80 0.78 -6.02
N LEU A 165 26.78 0.78 -5.17
CA LEU A 165 25.79 -0.29 -5.08
C LEU A 165 24.50 0.09 -5.80
N LEU A 166 23.94 -0.87 -6.52
CA LEU A 166 22.56 -0.87 -7.00
C LEU A 166 21.80 -1.95 -6.23
N ILE A 167 20.81 -1.53 -5.46
CA ILE A 167 19.96 -2.42 -4.67
C ILE A 167 18.63 -2.54 -5.40
N SER A 168 18.28 -3.76 -5.76
CA SER A 168 17.08 -4.11 -6.50
C SER A 168 16.23 -5.08 -5.70
N ARG A 169 14.91 -4.88 -5.73
CA ARG A 169 13.93 -5.83 -5.24
C ARG A 169 13.67 -6.88 -6.31
N MET A 170 13.66 -8.16 -5.94
CA MET A 170 13.18 -9.20 -6.83
C MET A 170 11.63 -9.16 -6.91
N SER A 171 11.07 -9.06 -8.12
CA SER A 171 9.62 -9.20 -8.32
C SER A 171 9.21 -10.68 -8.31
N GLU A 172 7.91 -10.95 -8.21
CA GLU A 172 7.34 -12.31 -8.31
C GLU A 172 7.73 -13.03 -9.61
N ASN A 173 7.90 -12.25 -10.70
CA ASN A 173 8.30 -12.76 -12.01
C ASN A 173 9.83 -12.96 -12.12
N GLY A 174 10.59 -12.77 -11.03
CA GLY A 174 12.05 -12.93 -10.99
C GLY A 174 12.84 -11.77 -11.60
N THR A 175 12.18 -10.69 -12.04
CA THR A 175 12.85 -9.50 -12.59
C THR A 175 13.31 -8.57 -11.46
N PRO A 176 14.60 -8.17 -11.41
CA PRO A 176 15.08 -7.18 -10.45
C PRO A 176 14.53 -5.78 -10.78
N VAL A 177 13.94 -5.12 -9.78
CA VAL A 177 13.43 -3.76 -9.86
C VAL A 177 14.31 -2.87 -8.99
N PRO A 178 15.08 -1.92 -9.56
CA PRO A 178 15.93 -1.01 -8.79
C PRO A 178 15.12 -0.19 -7.78
N ILE A 179 15.55 -0.17 -6.52
CA ILE A 179 14.89 0.59 -5.43
C ILE A 179 15.83 1.58 -4.75
N CYS A 180 17.14 1.34 -4.80
CA CYS A 180 18.13 2.25 -4.22
C CYS A 180 19.45 2.19 -5.00
N LYS A 181 20.13 3.34 -5.09
CA LYS A 181 21.48 3.46 -5.63
C LYS A 181 22.31 4.30 -4.68
N THR A 182 23.47 3.80 -4.26
CA THR A 182 24.38 4.56 -3.39
C THR A 182 25.18 5.59 -4.17
N GLU A 183 25.87 6.49 -3.46
CA GLU A 183 26.85 7.38 -4.07
C GLU A 183 28.06 6.62 -4.61
N VAL A 184 28.72 7.18 -5.62
CA VAL A 184 29.99 6.67 -6.15
C VAL A 184 31.11 7.05 -5.18
N ARG A 185 31.86 6.06 -4.69
CA ARG A 185 33.07 6.25 -3.88
C ARG A 185 34.26 6.25 -4.82
N LYS A 186 35.12 7.28 -4.78
CA LYS A 186 36.21 7.41 -5.76
C LYS A 186 37.49 6.73 -5.29
N ASN A 187 38.13 5.96 -6.16
CA ASN A 187 39.38 5.24 -5.92
C ASN A 187 39.39 4.46 -4.59
N ASP A 188 38.33 3.72 -4.29
CA ASP A 188 38.12 3.06 -3.00
C ASP A 188 37.78 1.58 -3.21
N LEU A 189 38.69 0.68 -2.81
CA LEU A 189 38.46 -0.77 -2.87
C LEU A 189 37.80 -1.35 -1.62
N ASN A 190 37.64 -0.52 -0.58
CA ASN A 190 36.98 -0.88 0.67
C ASN A 190 35.90 0.16 1.02
N PRO A 191 34.97 0.44 0.09
CA PRO A 191 34.03 1.53 0.21
C PRO A 191 33.08 1.32 1.39
N LYS A 192 32.81 2.41 2.10
CA LYS A 192 31.68 2.54 3.02
C LYS A 192 30.75 3.64 2.50
N TRP A 193 29.49 3.29 2.27
CA TRP A 193 28.49 4.22 1.73
C TRP A 193 27.66 4.90 2.82
N LYS A 194 26.94 5.95 2.44
CA LYS A 194 25.90 6.54 3.29
C LYS A 194 24.77 5.54 3.57
N PRO A 195 24.00 5.75 4.64
CA PRO A 195 22.86 4.90 4.97
C PRO A 195 21.85 4.85 3.82
N VAL A 196 21.36 3.64 3.51
CA VAL A 196 20.23 3.41 2.62
C VAL A 196 18.99 3.13 3.46
N ILE A 197 17.85 3.68 3.02
CA ILE A 197 16.57 3.57 3.74
C ILE A 197 15.57 2.86 2.83
N MET A 198 14.94 1.79 3.34
CA MET A 198 13.99 0.96 2.59
C MET A 198 12.79 0.57 3.48
N ASN A 199 11.64 0.22 2.89
CA ASN A 199 10.50 -0.29 3.66
C ASN A 199 10.74 -1.75 4.10
N LEU A 200 10.39 -2.09 5.34
CA LEU A 200 10.58 -3.42 5.93
C LEU A 200 9.60 -4.48 5.41
N GLN A 201 8.45 -4.08 4.83
CA GLN A 201 7.48 -4.99 4.18
C GLN A 201 8.04 -5.75 2.96
N GLN A 202 9.33 -5.63 2.70
CA GLN A 202 9.99 -6.25 1.57
C GLN A 202 10.30 -7.73 1.86
N GLU A 203 9.31 -8.60 1.69
CA GLU A 203 9.51 -10.05 1.86
C GLU A 203 10.37 -10.65 0.74
N ASN A 204 10.33 -10.08 -0.47
CA ASN A 204 11.15 -10.60 -1.56
C ASN A 204 12.63 -10.28 -1.32
N PRO A 205 13.55 -11.21 -1.67
CA PRO A 205 14.98 -10.99 -1.57
C PRO A 205 15.44 -9.72 -2.31
N LEU A 206 16.50 -9.12 -1.76
CA LEU A 206 17.21 -8.01 -2.37
C LEU A 206 18.39 -8.53 -3.16
N MET A 207 18.52 -8.07 -4.40
CA MET A 207 19.73 -8.20 -5.20
C MET A 207 20.58 -6.95 -4.98
N ILE A 208 21.79 -7.15 -4.46
CA ILE A 208 22.75 -6.08 -4.23
C ILE A 208 23.90 -6.27 -5.21
N GLU A 209 24.01 -5.37 -6.17
CA GLU A 209 25.03 -5.39 -7.22
C GLU A 209 26.04 -4.27 -6.97
N CYS A 210 27.31 -4.61 -6.91
CA CYS A 210 28.41 -3.65 -6.87
C CYS A 210 28.90 -3.40 -8.29
N PHE A 211 28.91 -2.15 -8.70
CA PHE A 211 29.38 -1.71 -10.01
C PHE A 211 30.57 -0.77 -9.87
N ASN A 212 31.49 -0.83 -10.83
CA ASN A 212 32.52 0.18 -11.03
C ASN A 212 31.96 1.27 -11.94
N PHE A 213 32.01 2.53 -11.50
CA PHE A 213 31.52 3.66 -12.27
C PHE A 213 32.38 3.91 -13.52
N SER A 214 31.70 4.26 -14.61
CA SER A 214 32.33 4.67 -15.86
C SER A 214 31.60 5.87 -16.42
N SER A 215 32.35 6.87 -16.87
CA SER A 215 31.80 8.14 -17.34
C SER A 215 31.00 8.03 -18.65
N ASN A 216 31.15 6.92 -19.38
CA ASN A 216 30.39 6.65 -20.61
C ASN A 216 28.98 6.08 -20.34
N GLY A 217 28.60 5.89 -19.06
CA GLY A 217 27.31 5.35 -18.64
C GLY A 217 27.21 3.81 -18.66
N LYS A 218 28.21 3.11 -19.21
CA LYS A 218 28.31 1.65 -19.19
C LYS A 218 29.17 1.23 -18.00
N HIS A 219 28.52 0.98 -16.87
CA HIS A 219 29.17 0.56 -15.63
C HIS A 219 29.51 -0.93 -15.66
N ASP A 220 30.67 -1.29 -15.09
CA ASP A 220 31.14 -2.67 -15.08
C ASP A 220 30.70 -3.36 -13.78
N LEU A 221 30.08 -4.53 -13.89
CA LEU A 221 29.68 -5.31 -12.72
C LEU A 221 30.94 -5.88 -12.04
N VAL A 222 31.15 -5.51 -10.78
CA VAL A 222 32.20 -6.07 -9.92
C VAL A 222 31.72 -7.40 -9.34
N GLY A 223 30.49 -7.44 -8.84
CA GLY A 223 29.89 -8.65 -8.29
C GLY A 223 28.51 -8.39 -7.70
N LYS A 224 27.80 -9.46 -7.33
CA LYS A 224 26.47 -9.35 -6.71
C LYS A 224 26.22 -10.39 -5.63
N ILE A 225 25.29 -10.08 -4.74
CA ILE A 225 24.68 -11.03 -3.79
C ILE A 225 23.15 -10.95 -3.89
N VAL A 226 22.48 -12.01 -3.46
CA VAL A 226 21.02 -12.01 -3.28
C VAL A 226 20.74 -12.50 -1.86
N LYS A 227 20.11 -11.66 -1.04
CA LYS A 227 19.81 -11.93 0.37
C LYS A 227 18.46 -11.36 0.74
N SER A 228 17.73 -12.06 1.60
CA SER A 228 16.56 -11.52 2.32
C SER A 228 16.99 -10.48 3.35
N VAL A 229 16.04 -9.66 3.80
CA VAL A 229 16.29 -8.67 4.86
C VAL A 229 16.76 -9.35 6.16
N ALA A 230 16.17 -10.49 6.53
CA ALA A 230 16.57 -11.26 7.69
C ALA A 230 18.01 -11.80 7.59
N GLU A 231 18.46 -12.20 6.40
CA GLU A 231 19.87 -12.59 6.22
C GLU A 231 20.83 -11.40 6.36
N LEU A 232 20.46 -10.22 5.85
CA LEU A 232 21.25 -8.99 6.01
C LEU A 232 21.32 -8.56 7.48
N GLU A 233 20.23 -8.71 8.23
CA GLU A 233 20.21 -8.53 9.69
C GLU A 233 21.15 -9.50 10.40
N ASN A 234 21.13 -10.77 10.00
CA ASN A 234 22.04 -11.78 10.55
C ASN A 234 23.51 -11.48 10.22
N MET A 235 23.80 -10.96 9.02
CA MET A 235 25.15 -10.50 8.65
C MET A 235 25.63 -9.39 9.58
N TYR A 236 24.76 -8.42 9.91
CA TYR A 236 25.08 -7.37 10.88
C TYR A 236 25.37 -7.94 12.27
N HIS A 237 24.48 -8.77 12.83
CA HIS A 237 24.64 -9.32 14.17
C HIS A 237 25.85 -10.24 14.32
N SER A 238 26.18 -11.01 13.27
CA SER A 238 27.33 -11.90 13.26
C SER A 238 28.64 -11.19 12.93
N GLY A 239 28.59 -9.99 12.35
CA GLY A 239 29.76 -9.28 11.82
C GLY A 239 30.40 -9.94 10.60
N ASN A 240 29.73 -10.92 9.99
CA ASN A 240 30.27 -11.68 8.86
C ASN A 240 29.97 -10.99 7.53
N GLY A 241 30.97 -10.95 6.65
CA GLY A 241 30.81 -10.54 5.26
C GLY A 241 30.32 -11.69 4.39
N GLU A 242 29.64 -11.34 3.29
CA GLU A 242 29.26 -12.28 2.24
C GLU A 242 30.15 -12.05 1.02
N ASN A 243 30.66 -13.13 0.42
CA ASN A 243 31.41 -13.07 -0.82
C ASN A 243 30.49 -12.72 -2.00
N PHE A 244 30.91 -11.78 -2.84
CA PHE A 244 30.25 -11.52 -4.11
C PHE A 244 30.39 -12.69 -5.07
N PHE A 245 29.44 -12.82 -6.00
CA PHE A 245 29.57 -13.70 -7.15
C PHE A 245 29.30 -12.99 -8.47
N VAL A 246 29.87 -13.53 -9.56
CA VAL A 246 29.60 -13.13 -10.94
C VAL A 246 29.09 -14.33 -11.76
N PRO A 247 28.29 -14.09 -12.82
CA PRO A 247 27.98 -15.16 -13.77
C PRO A 247 29.27 -15.71 -14.37
N ALA A 248 29.44 -17.04 -14.39
CA ALA A 248 30.66 -17.63 -14.92
C ALA A 248 30.83 -17.32 -16.41
N SER A 249 32.06 -16.98 -16.79
CA SER A 249 32.44 -16.59 -18.14
C SER A 249 32.51 -17.75 -19.14
N ASN A 250 32.40 -19.00 -18.68
CA ASN A 250 32.69 -20.20 -19.48
C ASN A 250 31.42 -20.81 -20.08
N ALA A 251 31.37 -20.84 -21.42
CA ALA A 251 30.23 -21.19 -22.27
C ALA A 251 29.77 -22.66 -22.27
N HIS A 252 29.95 -23.41 -21.17
CA HIS A 252 29.51 -24.80 -21.09
C HIS A 252 28.49 -25.09 -20.00
N ASP A 253 28.25 -24.17 -19.07
CA ASP A 253 27.21 -24.36 -18.06
C ASP A 253 26.63 -23.00 -17.63
N CYS A 254 25.48 -22.64 -18.23
CA CYS A 254 24.84 -21.32 -18.11
C CYS A 254 24.30 -20.98 -16.69
N HIS A 255 24.55 -21.87 -15.72
CA HIS A 255 24.12 -21.73 -14.33
C HIS A 255 25.27 -21.68 -13.31
N SER A 256 26.53 -21.81 -13.73
CA SER A 256 27.67 -21.76 -12.80
C SER A 256 27.98 -20.32 -12.33
N LYS A 257 28.28 -20.17 -11.04
CA LYS A 257 28.61 -18.89 -10.38
C LYS A 257 30.07 -18.93 -9.91
N GLU A 258 30.82 -17.88 -10.22
CA GLU A 258 32.19 -17.70 -9.70
C GLU A 258 32.12 -16.86 -8.42
N VAL A 259 32.63 -17.41 -7.31
CA VAL A 259 32.70 -16.73 -6.01
C VAL A 259 33.99 -15.92 -5.94
N LEU A 260 33.87 -14.63 -5.62
CA LEU A 260 34.98 -13.68 -5.53
C LEU A 260 35.52 -13.61 -4.09
N LYS A 261 36.74 -13.07 -3.92
CA LYS A 261 37.25 -12.68 -2.60
C LYS A 261 36.63 -11.39 -2.09
N SER A 262 36.11 -10.57 -3.01
CA SER A 262 35.40 -9.34 -2.68
C SER A 262 34.20 -9.63 -1.81
N GLN A 263 34.11 -8.94 -0.69
CA GLN A 263 33.05 -9.15 0.29
C GLN A 263 32.20 -7.90 0.50
N VAL A 264 30.94 -8.10 0.88
CA VAL A 264 30.02 -7.07 1.33
C VAL A 264 29.54 -7.37 2.73
N TYR A 265 29.40 -6.31 3.52
CA TYR A 265 29.06 -6.33 4.92
C TYR A 265 27.93 -5.34 5.20
N VAL A 266 27.19 -5.62 6.28
CA VAL A 266 26.23 -4.69 6.85
C VAL A 266 26.84 -4.13 8.14
N GLU A 267 27.37 -2.91 8.07
CA GLU A 267 28.01 -2.21 9.20
C GLU A 267 26.99 -1.80 10.26
N LYS A 268 25.81 -1.37 9.80
CA LYS A 268 24.72 -0.86 10.63
C LYS A 268 23.42 -1.39 10.08
N TYR A 269 22.56 -1.86 10.97
CA TYR A 269 21.18 -2.23 10.70
C TYR A 269 20.31 -1.59 11.79
N LEU A 270 19.31 -0.81 11.40
CA LEU A 270 18.42 -0.12 12.33
C LEU A 270 16.99 -0.12 11.81
N GLU A 271 16.09 -0.71 12.60
CA GLU A 271 14.65 -0.62 12.40
C GLU A 271 14.12 0.67 13.01
N ASN A 272 13.53 1.52 12.17
CA ASN A 272 12.91 2.77 12.58
C ASN A 272 11.44 2.77 12.15
N SER A 273 10.58 3.40 12.95
CA SER A 273 9.24 3.78 12.50
C SER A 273 9.27 5.22 12.01
N ARG A 274 8.72 5.48 10.83
CA ARG A 274 8.48 6.86 10.37
C ARG A 274 7.01 7.23 10.52
N HIS A 275 6.78 8.53 10.69
CA HIS A 275 5.45 9.10 10.46
C HIS A 275 5.08 8.92 8.99
N THR A 276 3.95 8.24 8.74
CA THR A 276 3.41 8.02 7.41
C THR A 276 2.53 9.19 6.97
N PHE A 277 2.14 9.21 5.71
CA PHE A 277 1.16 10.19 5.20
C PHE A 277 -0.11 10.23 6.08
N ILE A 278 -0.61 9.06 6.49
CA ILE A 278 -1.81 8.93 7.33
C ILE A 278 -1.60 9.54 8.72
N ASP A 279 -0.39 9.42 9.27
CA ASP A 279 -0.08 10.03 10.58
C ASP A 279 -0.19 11.56 10.52
N TYR A 280 0.28 12.20 9.45
CA TYR A 280 0.14 13.65 9.29
C TYR A 280 -1.32 14.08 9.12
N ILE A 281 -2.09 13.39 8.27
CA ILE A 281 -3.50 13.74 8.04
C ILE A 281 -4.33 13.54 9.32
N SER A 282 -4.17 12.41 10.01
CA SER A 282 -4.88 12.16 11.27
C SER A 282 -4.44 13.08 12.43
N ALA A 283 -3.22 13.62 12.38
CA ALA A 283 -2.78 14.68 13.31
C ALA A 283 -3.33 16.08 12.97
N GLY A 284 -4.16 16.21 11.92
CA GLY A 284 -4.81 17.47 11.54
C GLY A 284 -4.14 18.23 10.39
N CYS A 285 -3.17 17.63 9.70
CA CYS A 285 -2.64 18.21 8.47
C CYS A 285 -3.74 18.22 7.40
N GLN A 286 -3.97 19.39 6.79
CA GLN A 286 -4.98 19.57 5.74
C GLN A 286 -4.31 19.79 4.39
N LEU A 287 -4.89 19.19 3.35
CA LEU A 287 -4.49 19.42 1.97
C LEU A 287 -5.47 20.42 1.35
N ASN A 288 -4.99 21.61 1.02
CA ASN A 288 -5.80 22.65 0.39
C ASN A 288 -5.58 22.65 -1.11
N LEU A 289 -6.66 22.46 -1.87
CA LEU A 289 -6.63 22.57 -3.32
C LEU A 289 -6.55 24.05 -3.74
N MET A 290 -5.57 24.38 -4.58
CA MET A 290 -5.50 25.66 -5.27
C MET A 290 -5.58 25.42 -6.77
N VAL A 291 -6.46 26.14 -7.44
CA VAL A 291 -6.65 26.05 -8.90
C VAL A 291 -6.35 27.41 -9.51
N ALA A 292 -5.47 27.43 -10.51
CA ALA A 292 -5.18 28.59 -11.32
C ALA A 292 -5.51 28.28 -12.78
N ILE A 293 -6.38 29.08 -13.38
CA ILE A 293 -6.89 28.86 -14.73
C ILE A 293 -6.25 29.88 -15.66
N ASP A 294 -5.74 29.41 -16.79
CA ASP A 294 -5.17 30.27 -17.82
C ASP A 294 -6.29 30.98 -18.62
N TYR A 295 -6.35 32.30 -18.50
CA TYR A 295 -7.27 33.17 -19.24
C TYR A 295 -6.57 33.97 -20.35
N THR A 296 -5.39 33.53 -20.81
CA THR A 296 -4.71 34.14 -21.95
C THR A 296 -5.48 33.95 -23.26
N ALA A 297 -5.26 34.87 -24.20
CA ALA A 297 -5.97 34.91 -25.49
C ALA A 297 -5.74 33.66 -26.37
N SER A 298 -4.69 32.87 -26.13
CA SER A 298 -4.43 31.61 -26.85
C SER A 298 -5.53 30.57 -26.66
N ASN A 299 -6.36 30.69 -25.62
CA ASN A 299 -7.50 29.79 -25.39
C ASN A 299 -8.69 30.05 -26.34
N GLY A 300 -8.64 31.10 -27.16
CA GLY A 300 -9.74 31.51 -28.05
C GLY A 300 -10.87 32.24 -27.32
N ASN A 301 -11.85 32.71 -28.09
CA ASN A 301 -13.02 33.41 -27.54
C ASN A 301 -14.02 32.40 -26.96
N PRO A 302 -14.40 32.46 -25.66
CA PRO A 302 -15.28 31.48 -25.01
C PRO A 302 -16.67 31.31 -25.66
N ARG A 303 -17.07 32.24 -26.54
CA ARG A 303 -18.33 32.14 -27.30
C ARG A 303 -18.23 31.22 -28.52
N LEU A 304 -17.02 30.85 -28.93
CA LEU A 304 -16.77 30.02 -30.10
C LEU A 304 -16.59 28.55 -29.69
N PRO A 305 -17.18 27.59 -30.44
CA PRO A 305 -17.09 26.16 -30.12
C PRO A 305 -15.68 25.56 -30.10
N ASP A 306 -14.70 26.23 -30.71
CA ASP A 306 -13.31 25.80 -30.78
C ASP A 306 -12.45 26.32 -29.61
N SER A 307 -13.01 27.16 -28.72
CA SER A 307 -12.30 27.67 -27.56
C SER A 307 -12.14 26.63 -26.46
N LEU A 308 -10.99 26.65 -25.78
CA LEU A 308 -10.75 25.80 -24.61
C LEU A 308 -11.65 26.17 -23.41
N HIS A 309 -12.19 27.39 -23.41
CA HIS A 309 -13.15 27.91 -22.42
C HIS A 309 -14.61 27.84 -22.90
N TYR A 310 -14.88 27.21 -24.04
CA TYR A 310 -16.25 27.08 -24.53
C TYR A 310 -17.12 26.35 -23.51
N ILE A 311 -18.33 26.86 -23.27
CA ILE A 311 -19.33 26.22 -22.42
C ILE A 311 -20.36 25.57 -23.33
N ASP A 312 -20.29 24.25 -23.44
CA ASP A 312 -21.16 23.48 -24.32
C ASP A 312 -22.62 23.51 -23.79
N PRO A 313 -23.61 23.95 -24.59
CA PRO A 313 -25.01 23.98 -24.17
C PRO A 313 -25.60 22.60 -23.82
N SER A 314 -24.98 21.50 -24.28
CA SER A 314 -25.36 20.13 -23.91
C SER A 314 -24.91 19.73 -22.50
N GLY A 315 -24.13 20.58 -21.81
CA GLY A 315 -23.57 20.29 -20.48
C GLY A 315 -22.26 19.50 -20.52
N ARG A 316 -21.69 19.26 -21.70
CA ARG A 316 -20.40 18.58 -21.85
C ARG A 316 -19.27 19.44 -21.26
N PRO A 317 -18.44 18.91 -20.34
CA PRO A 317 -17.35 19.68 -19.75
C PRO A 317 -16.22 19.91 -20.76
N ASN A 318 -15.68 21.13 -20.78
CA ASN A 318 -14.50 21.48 -21.56
C ASN A 318 -13.20 20.93 -20.93
N ALA A 319 -12.05 21.24 -21.53
CA ALA A 319 -10.76 20.75 -21.06
C ALA A 319 -10.44 21.15 -19.62
N TYR A 320 -10.72 22.39 -19.23
CA TYR A 320 -10.48 22.87 -17.87
C TYR A 320 -11.48 22.28 -16.86
N GLN A 321 -12.76 22.15 -17.25
CA GLN A 321 -13.79 21.58 -16.39
C GLN A 321 -13.57 20.10 -16.09
N ARG A 322 -13.02 19.33 -17.04
CA ARG A 322 -12.71 17.90 -16.83
C ARG A 322 -11.56 17.65 -15.86
N VAL A 323 -10.66 18.61 -15.71
CA VAL A 323 -9.51 18.49 -14.78
C VAL A 323 -9.89 18.89 -13.37
N GLY A 324 -10.94 19.72 -13.21
CA GLY A 324 -11.43 20.18 -11.91
C GLY A 324 -12.51 19.29 -11.29
N ASN A 325 -13.04 18.32 -12.03
CA ASN A 325 -13.98 17.30 -11.54
C ASN A 325 -13.23 16.00 -11.26
#